data_AF-A0A1Y3BJW2-F1
#
_entry.id   AF-A0A1Y3BJW2-F1
#
_cell.length_a   1.000
_cell.length_b   1.000
_cell.length_c   1.000
_cell.angle_alpha   90.00
_cell.angle_beta   90.00
_cell.angle_gamma   90.00
#
_symmetry.space_group_name_H-M   'P 1'
#
loop_
_entity.id
_entity.type
_entity.pdbx_description
1 polymer ?
#
loop_
_entity_poly.entity_id
_entity_poly.type
_entity_poly.pdbx_seq_one_letter_code
_entity_poly.pdbx_strand_id
1 'polypeptide(L)'
;MITSETDNSQNILEYRYKSPEQISTDLITLSSVASYQWKNLLQLDLIRKRNKPKEVLEKPTVAPFFLPSISGLEPKFDLSKKQDNDDDEMRASISNEKSISNYLITTFAQSLQQHFHRNNLTEFFQQMKSLGPSKIDAEIRSIGIESTGTIDFMLYFLRMIETIIESNCNFELCNAYMGLFIKCHTETICKNEKLFERIDSIAKLINDKWYRLQRSLDRSISLIEFLRNALI
;
A
#
# COMPACT_ATOMS: atom_id res chain seq x y z
N MET A 1 14.36 53.19 -43.68
CA MET A 1 14.45 51.72 -43.57
C MET A 1 15.22 51.43 -42.29
N ILE A 2 14.57 51.66 -41.15
CA ILE A 2 13.94 50.64 -40.28
C ILE A 2 14.91 49.53 -39.91
N THR A 3 15.31 49.62 -38.65
CA THR A 3 16.21 48.82 -37.84
C THR A 3 15.79 47.36 -37.77
N SER A 4 16.79 46.48 -37.79
CA SER A 4 16.70 45.07 -37.47
C SER A 4 16.32 44.87 -36.00
N GLU A 5 15.03 44.71 -35.72
CA GLU A 5 14.53 44.10 -34.49
C GLU A 5 14.70 42.58 -34.60
N THR A 6 15.89 42.09 -34.27
CA THR A 6 16.04 40.68 -33.90
C THR A 6 15.48 40.51 -32.50
N ASP A 7 14.26 40.00 -32.50
CA ASP A 7 13.52 39.36 -31.42
C ASP A 7 14.43 38.70 -30.36
N ASN A 8 14.79 39.47 -29.33
CA ASN A 8 15.41 38.98 -28.11
C ASN A 8 14.30 38.58 -27.13
N SER A 9 13.39 37.71 -27.57
CA SER A 9 12.44 37.04 -26.69
C SER A 9 13.19 36.02 -25.85
N GLN A 10 13.69 36.53 -24.73
CA GLN A 10 14.05 35.84 -23.50
C GLN A 10 13.57 34.38 -23.45
N ASN A 11 14.49 33.44 -23.69
CA ASN A 11 14.36 32.06 -23.25
C ASN A 11 14.46 32.07 -21.71
N ILE A 12 13.37 32.41 -21.04
CA ILE A 12 13.20 32.16 -19.60
C ILE A 12 13.07 30.65 -19.47
N LEU A 13 14.21 29.98 -19.31
CA LEU A 13 14.25 28.64 -18.76
C LEU A 13 13.62 28.74 -17.37
N GLU A 14 12.35 28.37 -17.25
CA GLU A 14 11.71 28.12 -15.96
C GLU A 14 12.58 27.08 -15.24
N TYR A 15 13.50 27.54 -14.39
CA TYR A 15 14.16 26.71 -13.39
C TYR A 15 13.08 26.27 -12.39
N ARG A 16 12.32 25.26 -12.77
CA ARG A 16 11.28 24.67 -11.94
C ARG A 16 11.99 23.94 -10.80
N TYR A 17 12.15 24.64 -9.67
CA TYR A 17 12.74 24.07 -8.46
C TYR A 17 11.98 22.82 -8.06
N LYS A 18 12.68 21.68 -8.02
CA LYS A 18 12.15 20.41 -7.53
C LYS A 18 12.63 20.23 -6.10
N SER A 19 11.70 20.30 -5.15
CA SER A 19 12.00 20.04 -3.74
C SER A 19 12.56 18.63 -3.56
N PRO A 20 13.56 18.44 -2.68
CA PRO A 20 14.07 17.11 -2.33
C PRO A 20 12.99 16.29 -1.61
N GLU A 21 13.12 14.96 -1.63
CA GLU A 21 12.16 14.07 -0.95
C GLU A 21 12.16 14.26 0.57
N GLN A 22 13.32 14.52 1.18
CA GLN A 22 13.46 14.84 2.60
C GLN A 22 14.46 15.97 2.76
N ILE A 23 14.12 16.97 3.60
CA ILE A 23 14.97 18.15 3.84
C ILE A 23 16.05 17.85 4.89
N SER A 24 15.70 17.09 5.93
CA SER A 24 16.63 16.65 6.97
C SER A 24 16.16 15.32 7.55
N THR A 25 17.11 14.47 7.93
CA THR A 25 16.85 13.17 8.57
C THR A 25 16.07 13.28 9.87
N ASP A 26 16.18 14.41 10.56
CA ASP A 26 15.50 14.66 11.84
C ASP A 26 14.05 15.09 11.68
N LEU A 27 13.66 15.51 10.47
CA LEU A 27 12.31 15.99 10.17
C LEU A 27 11.40 14.83 9.76
N ILE A 28 10.22 14.80 10.38
CA ILE A 28 9.13 13.91 9.97
C ILE A 28 8.61 14.37 8.61
N THR A 29 8.69 13.48 7.63
CA THR A 29 8.32 13.74 6.25
C THR A 29 7.11 12.90 5.86
N LEU A 30 6.11 13.56 5.27
CA LEU A 30 4.94 12.89 4.71
C LEU A 30 5.24 12.36 3.30
N SER A 31 4.56 11.31 2.89
CA SER A 31 4.75 10.77 1.54
C SER A 31 4.21 11.71 0.47
N SER A 32 4.76 11.56 -0.74
CA SER A 32 4.26 12.20 -1.96
C SER A 32 2.99 11.56 -2.51
N VAL A 33 2.47 10.53 -1.85
CA VAL A 33 1.28 9.80 -2.27
C VAL A 33 0.03 10.61 -1.94
N ALA A 34 -0.95 10.57 -2.84
CA ALA A 34 -2.21 11.27 -2.64
C ALA A 34 -2.92 10.83 -1.36
N SER A 35 -3.37 11.78 -0.54
CA SER A 35 -3.88 11.50 0.80
C SER A 35 -5.05 10.52 0.86
N TYR A 36 -5.85 10.44 -0.21
CA TYR A 36 -6.96 9.50 -0.30
C TYR A 36 -6.50 8.03 -0.28
N GLN A 37 -5.28 7.71 -0.76
CA GLN A 37 -4.84 6.32 -0.89
C GLN A 37 -4.69 5.65 0.46
N TRP A 38 -4.12 6.36 1.44
CA TRP A 38 -3.92 5.84 2.79
C TRP A 38 -5.12 6.08 3.71
N LYS A 39 -5.85 7.20 3.55
CA LYS A 39 -7.09 7.44 4.30
C LYS A 39 -8.16 6.38 3.99
N ASN A 40 -8.31 6.04 2.70
CA ASN A 40 -9.30 5.07 2.28
C ASN A 40 -8.92 3.64 2.66
N LEU A 41 -7.63 3.35 2.89
CA LEU A 41 -7.12 2.00 3.15
C LEU A 41 -7.86 1.31 4.31
N LEU A 42 -8.11 2.04 5.41
CA LEU A 42 -8.83 1.52 6.59
C LEU A 42 -10.34 1.29 6.34
N GLN A 43 -10.90 1.98 5.34
CA GLN A 43 -12.33 2.05 5.03
C GLN A 43 -12.69 1.48 3.66
N LEU A 44 -11.79 0.74 3.00
CA LEU A 44 -12.02 0.20 1.66
C LEU A 44 -13.29 -0.64 1.59
N ASP A 45 -13.62 -1.39 2.64
CA ASP A 45 -14.82 -2.21 2.67
C ASP A 45 -16.12 -1.39 2.64
N LEU A 46 -16.13 -0.24 3.33
CA LEU A 46 -17.27 0.69 3.31
C LEU A 46 -17.40 1.35 1.93
N ILE A 47 -16.28 1.74 1.34
CA ILE A 47 -16.24 2.35 0.00
C ILE A 47 -16.70 1.35 -1.05
N ARG A 48 -16.22 0.10 -0.99
CA ARG A 48 -16.65 -1.00 -1.86
C ARG A 48 -18.15 -1.20 -1.72
N LYS A 49 -18.68 -1.29 -0.49
CA LYS A 49 -20.13 -1.46 -0.24
C LYS A 49 -20.97 -0.32 -0.82
N ARG A 50 -20.52 0.93 -0.69
CA ARG A 50 -21.20 2.10 -1.26
C ARG A 50 -21.14 2.13 -2.78
N ASN A 51 -20.00 1.74 -3.35
CA ASN A 51 -19.76 1.75 -4.80
C ASN A 51 -20.33 0.52 -5.52
N LYS A 52 -20.92 -0.44 -4.80
CA LYS A 52 -21.63 -1.56 -5.44
C LYS A 52 -22.73 -0.99 -6.35
N PRO A 53 -22.81 -1.42 -7.62
CA PRO A 53 -23.89 -1.03 -8.51
C PRO A 53 -25.24 -1.27 -7.84
N LYS A 54 -26.12 -0.26 -7.86
CA LYS A 54 -27.44 -0.32 -7.22
C LYS A 54 -28.40 -1.23 -7.99
N GLU A 55 -28.26 -1.27 -9.30
CA GLU A 55 -28.94 -2.22 -10.16
C GLU A 55 -28.13 -3.51 -10.14
N VAL A 56 -28.68 -4.55 -9.53
CA VAL A 56 -28.09 -5.90 -9.59
C VAL A 56 -28.19 -6.31 -11.05
N LEU A 57 -27.08 -6.25 -11.78
CA LEU A 57 -26.98 -6.81 -13.12
C LEU A 57 -27.62 -8.20 -13.11
N GLU A 58 -28.67 -8.39 -13.92
CA GLU A 58 -29.37 -9.67 -14.00
C GLU A 58 -28.35 -10.75 -14.31
N LYS A 59 -28.00 -11.57 -13.31
CA LYS A 59 -27.06 -12.66 -13.49
C LYS A 59 -27.71 -13.61 -14.50
N PRO A 60 -27.12 -13.84 -15.68
CA PRO A 60 -27.69 -14.78 -16.63
C PRO A 60 -27.83 -16.15 -15.95
N THR A 61 -28.97 -16.81 -16.16
CA THR A 61 -29.33 -18.09 -15.53
C THR A 61 -28.35 -19.22 -15.83
N VAL A 62 -27.52 -19.06 -16.86
CA VAL A 62 -26.45 -20.00 -17.26
C VAL A 62 -25.16 -19.20 -17.52
N ALA A 63 -24.54 -18.69 -16.47
CA ALA A 63 -23.16 -18.22 -16.57
C ALA A 63 -22.22 -19.42 -16.49
N PRO A 64 -21.25 -19.58 -17.40
CA PRO A 64 -20.21 -20.59 -17.24
C PRO A 64 -19.44 -20.32 -15.95
N PHE A 65 -19.14 -21.38 -15.19
CA PHE A 65 -18.41 -21.28 -13.92
C PHE A 65 -17.02 -20.66 -14.11
N PHE A 66 -16.38 -20.95 -15.25
CA PHE A 66 -15.11 -20.36 -15.65
C PHE A 66 -15.34 -19.30 -16.71
N LEU A 67 -14.86 -18.09 -16.46
CA LEU A 67 -14.75 -17.09 -17.52
C LEU A 67 -13.71 -17.58 -18.54
N PRO A 68 -13.98 -17.54 -19.84
CA PRO A 68 -13.02 -17.97 -20.86
C PRO A 68 -11.77 -17.10 -20.78
N SER A 69 -10.61 -17.74 -20.66
CA SER A 69 -9.31 -17.09 -20.65
C SER A 69 -8.64 -17.18 -22.02
N ILE A 70 -7.92 -16.13 -22.39
CA ILE A 70 -7.04 -16.14 -23.57
C ILE A 70 -5.73 -16.78 -23.13
N SER A 71 -5.29 -17.82 -23.84
CA SER A 71 -3.97 -18.41 -23.61
C SER A 71 -2.87 -17.39 -23.91
N GLY A 72 -2.13 -16.96 -22.88
CA GLY A 72 -1.05 -15.98 -22.96
C GLY A 72 -0.23 -15.92 -21.68
N LEU A 73 0.93 -15.25 -21.72
CA LEU A 73 1.84 -15.08 -20.57
C LEU A 73 1.19 -14.32 -19.39
N GLU A 74 0.18 -13.50 -19.67
CA GLU A 74 -0.72 -12.91 -18.69
C GLU A 74 -2.15 -13.41 -18.96
N PRO A 75 -2.80 -14.10 -18.01
CA PRO A 75 -4.17 -14.56 -18.19
C PRO A 75 -5.11 -13.35 -18.26
N LYS A 76 -5.61 -13.06 -19.46
CA LYS A 76 -6.65 -12.05 -19.71
C LYS A 76 -7.96 -12.77 -20.02
N PHE A 77 -9.05 -12.32 -19.41
CA PHE A 77 -10.37 -12.88 -19.68
C PHE A 77 -10.90 -12.33 -21.00
N ASP A 78 -11.32 -13.23 -21.89
CA ASP A 78 -11.93 -12.86 -23.17
C ASP A 78 -13.43 -12.63 -22.99
N LEU A 79 -13.85 -11.38 -22.86
CA LEU A 79 -15.27 -11.04 -22.72
C LEU A 79 -16.01 -10.97 -24.07
N SER A 80 -15.32 -11.26 -25.19
CA SER A 80 -15.91 -11.16 -26.54
C SER A 80 -16.54 -12.45 -27.05
N LYS A 81 -16.22 -13.61 -26.44
CA LYS A 81 -16.80 -14.90 -26.83
C LYS A 81 -18.07 -15.19 -26.03
N LYS A 82 -19.23 -14.83 -26.60
CA LYS A 82 -20.49 -15.52 -26.28
C LYS A 82 -20.41 -16.94 -26.85
N GLN A 83 -20.82 -17.91 -26.03
CA GLN A 83 -20.70 -19.35 -26.25
C GLN A 83 -21.18 -19.78 -27.64
N ASP A 84 -20.35 -20.57 -28.32
CA ASP A 84 -20.81 -21.76 -29.02
C ASP A 84 -20.18 -22.96 -28.31
N ASN A 85 -21.01 -23.97 -28.06
CA ASN A 85 -20.64 -25.22 -27.40
C ASN A 85 -19.59 -25.94 -28.24
N ASP A 86 -18.52 -26.41 -27.60
CA ASP A 86 -17.83 -27.63 -28.01
C ASP A 86 -17.26 -28.28 -26.74
N ASP A 87 -17.88 -29.40 -26.38
CA ASP A 87 -17.33 -30.39 -25.48
C ASP A 87 -16.15 -31.07 -26.19
N ASP A 88 -14.90 -30.79 -25.79
CA ASP A 88 -13.87 -31.82 -25.84
C ASP A 88 -12.64 -31.51 -24.96
N GLU A 89 -12.32 -32.53 -24.17
CA GLU A 89 -11.02 -32.89 -23.59
C GLU A 89 -10.16 -31.83 -22.87
N MET A 90 -10.19 -31.84 -21.53
CA MET A 90 -8.99 -31.56 -20.75
C MET A 90 -8.97 -32.32 -19.41
N ARG A 91 -8.61 -33.60 -19.47
CA ARG A 91 -8.10 -34.33 -18.30
C ARG A 91 -6.58 -34.31 -18.35
N ALA A 92 -5.96 -33.26 -17.79
CA ALA A 92 -4.52 -33.20 -17.58
C ALA A 92 -4.21 -33.19 -16.08
N SER A 93 -3.64 -34.31 -15.64
CA SER A 93 -3.00 -34.66 -14.38
C SER A 93 -2.62 -33.52 -13.43
N ILE A 94 -3.33 -33.45 -12.30
CA ILE A 94 -2.85 -32.77 -11.08
C ILE A 94 -1.94 -33.77 -10.35
N SER A 95 -0.65 -33.74 -10.68
CA SER A 95 0.38 -34.47 -9.93
C SER A 95 1.63 -33.62 -9.85
N ASN A 96 1.61 -32.62 -8.95
CA ASN A 96 2.81 -31.91 -8.53
C ASN A 96 2.62 -31.24 -7.16
N GLU A 97 2.39 -32.04 -6.12
CA GLU A 97 2.17 -31.56 -4.73
C GLU A 97 3.33 -30.70 -4.17
N LYS A 98 4.56 -30.88 -4.67
CA LYS A 98 5.73 -30.08 -4.23
C LYS A 98 5.87 -28.71 -4.90
N SER A 99 5.12 -28.43 -5.96
CA SER A 99 5.13 -27.12 -6.64
C SER A 99 4.04 -26.18 -6.11
N ILE A 100 3.01 -26.74 -5.48
CA ILE A 100 1.86 -25.99 -4.92
C ILE A 100 2.31 -25.11 -3.74
N SER A 101 3.22 -25.59 -2.90
CA SER A 101 3.71 -24.83 -1.73
C SER A 101 4.37 -23.50 -2.09
N ASN A 102 5.06 -23.41 -3.24
CA ASN A 102 5.66 -22.17 -3.71
C ASN A 102 4.65 -21.24 -4.40
N TYR A 103 3.53 -21.78 -4.93
CA TYR A 103 2.43 -21.00 -5.52
C TYR A 103 1.46 -20.46 -4.48
N LEU A 104 1.40 -21.08 -3.31
CA LEU A 104 0.63 -20.59 -2.17
C LEU A 104 1.25 -19.27 -1.66
N ILE A 105 2.58 -19.19 -1.57
CA ILE A 105 3.26 -17.98 -1.11
C ILE A 105 3.08 -16.85 -2.15
N THR A 106 2.38 -15.79 -1.77
CA THR A 106 2.19 -14.62 -2.65
C THR A 106 3.54 -14.09 -3.13
N THR A 107 3.62 -13.65 -4.39
CA THR A 107 4.83 -13.02 -4.97
C THR A 107 5.36 -11.88 -4.09
N PHE A 108 4.45 -11.20 -3.38
CA PHE A 108 4.75 -10.22 -2.35
C PHE A 108 5.55 -10.77 -1.17
N ALA A 109 5.14 -11.90 -0.59
CA ALA A 109 5.81 -12.53 0.54
C ALA A 109 7.20 -13.04 0.13
N GLN A 110 7.35 -13.57 -1.08
CA GLN A 110 8.66 -13.94 -1.65
C GLN A 110 9.57 -12.72 -1.80
N SER A 111 9.05 -11.61 -2.33
CA SER A 111 9.80 -10.36 -2.45
C SER A 111 10.21 -9.81 -1.06
N LEU A 112 9.30 -9.82 -0.09
CA LEU A 112 9.58 -9.40 1.29
C LEU A 112 10.71 -10.22 1.91
N GLN A 113 10.70 -11.54 1.73
CA GLN A 113 11.76 -12.41 2.25
C GLN A 113 13.10 -12.13 1.57
N GLN A 114 13.13 -11.94 0.25
CA GLN A 114 14.36 -11.60 -0.47
C GLN A 114 14.93 -10.25 -0.02
N HIS A 115 14.07 -9.24 0.13
CA HIS A 115 14.46 -7.92 0.61
C HIS A 115 14.90 -7.92 2.07
N PHE A 116 14.31 -8.78 2.90
CA PHE A 116 14.75 -9.00 4.29
C PHE A 116 16.17 -9.59 4.33
N HIS A 117 16.45 -10.64 3.56
CA HIS A 117 17.80 -11.24 3.50
C HIS A 117 18.85 -10.27 2.95
N ARG A 118 18.45 -9.35 2.07
CA ARG A 118 19.33 -8.32 1.49
C ARG A 118 19.42 -7.05 2.34
N ASN A 119 18.75 -6.99 3.50
CA ASN A 119 18.62 -5.79 4.35
C ASN A 119 18.13 -4.53 3.60
N ASN A 120 17.37 -4.70 2.52
CA ASN A 120 16.91 -3.60 1.67
C ASN A 120 15.39 -3.44 1.73
N LEU A 121 14.90 -3.17 2.94
CA LEU A 121 13.46 -3.05 3.24
C LEU A 121 12.88 -1.72 2.71
N THR A 122 13.73 -0.70 2.53
CA THR A 122 13.32 0.61 1.99
C THR A 122 12.90 0.53 0.53
N GLU A 123 13.62 -0.25 -0.30
CA GLU A 123 13.22 -0.49 -1.69
C GLU A 123 11.88 -1.22 -1.79
N PHE A 124 11.66 -2.22 -0.93
CA PHE A 124 10.39 -2.93 -0.89
C PHE A 124 9.24 -1.99 -0.52
N PHE A 125 9.44 -1.09 0.44
CA PHE A 125 8.46 -0.07 0.78
C PHE A 125 8.16 0.87 -0.41
N GLN A 126 9.17 1.22 -1.20
CA GLN A 126 8.98 2.02 -2.42
C GLN A 126 8.19 1.26 -3.49
N GLN A 127 8.44 -0.05 -3.67
CA GLN A 127 7.61 -0.91 -4.52
C GLN A 127 6.16 -0.93 -4.01
N MET A 128 5.94 -1.04 -2.70
CA MET A 128 4.61 -1.00 -2.11
C MET A 128 3.86 0.30 -2.40
N LYS A 129 4.54 1.47 -2.42
CA LYS A 129 3.91 2.74 -2.79
C LYS A 129 3.40 2.79 -4.22
N SER A 130 4.02 2.03 -5.13
CA SER A 130 3.57 1.95 -6.53
C SER A 130 2.30 1.12 -6.70
N LEU A 131 1.93 0.33 -5.68
CA LEU A 131 0.75 -0.51 -5.70
C LEU A 131 -0.50 0.30 -5.35
N GLY A 132 -1.61 -0.02 -6.01
CA GLY A 132 -2.91 0.57 -5.67
C GLY A 132 -3.42 0.12 -4.30
N PRO A 133 -4.29 0.92 -3.64
CA PRO A 133 -4.75 0.65 -2.29
C PRO A 133 -5.48 -0.69 -2.13
N SER A 134 -6.18 -1.16 -3.18
CA SER A 134 -6.84 -2.48 -3.14
C SER A 134 -5.85 -3.65 -3.20
N LYS A 135 -4.73 -3.51 -3.91
CA LYS A 135 -3.68 -4.53 -3.92
C LYS A 135 -3.01 -4.57 -2.55
N ILE A 136 -2.65 -3.41 -1.98
CA ILE A 136 -2.05 -3.32 -0.65
C ILE A 136 -2.93 -3.98 0.42
N ASP A 137 -4.24 -3.75 0.39
CA ASP A 137 -5.20 -4.40 1.31
C ASP A 137 -5.22 -5.93 1.18
N ALA A 138 -5.25 -6.43 -0.06
CA ALA A 138 -5.20 -7.87 -0.32
C ALA A 138 -3.88 -8.49 0.15
N GLU A 139 -2.74 -7.85 -0.15
CA GLU A 139 -1.42 -8.31 0.24
C GLU A 139 -1.29 -8.35 1.76
N ILE A 140 -1.61 -7.25 2.46
CA ILE A 140 -1.52 -7.18 3.94
C ILE A 140 -2.41 -8.24 4.60
N ARG A 141 -3.59 -8.52 4.04
CA ARG A 141 -4.48 -9.58 4.54
C ARG A 141 -3.89 -10.98 4.31
N SER A 142 -3.22 -11.19 3.17
CA SER A 142 -2.63 -12.49 2.80
C SER A 142 -1.38 -12.88 3.61
N ILE A 143 -0.71 -11.92 4.28
CA ILE A 143 0.47 -12.16 5.14
C ILE A 143 0.09 -12.97 6.40
N GLY A 144 -1.19 -13.06 6.76
CA GLY A 144 -1.64 -13.81 7.93
C GLY A 144 -1.57 -15.32 7.79
N ILE A 145 -1.49 -15.99 8.95
CA ILE A 145 -1.51 -17.46 9.08
C ILE A 145 -2.78 -18.05 8.45
N GLU A 146 -3.88 -17.29 8.47
CA GLU A 146 -5.18 -17.73 7.96
C GLU A 146 -5.24 -17.91 6.45
N SER A 147 -4.36 -17.22 5.71
CA SER A 147 -4.36 -17.27 4.24
C SER A 147 -3.18 -18.09 3.74
N THR A 148 -1.95 -17.63 4.02
CA THR A 148 -0.74 -18.29 3.47
C THR A 148 0.57 -17.94 4.19
N GLY A 149 0.52 -17.12 5.24
CA GLY A 149 1.72 -16.58 5.89
C GLY A 149 2.25 -17.44 7.04
N THR A 150 3.56 -17.58 7.09
CA THR A 150 4.31 -17.93 8.31
C THR A 150 4.42 -16.72 9.24
N ILE A 151 4.51 -16.96 10.55
CA ILE A 151 4.80 -15.92 11.57
C ILE A 151 6.04 -15.09 11.21
N ASP A 152 7.02 -15.70 10.54
CA ASP A 152 8.24 -15.02 10.10
C ASP A 152 7.95 -13.87 9.12
N PHE A 153 7.00 -14.02 8.19
CA PHE A 153 6.64 -12.94 7.26
C PHE A 153 5.99 -11.76 7.97
N MET A 154 5.19 -12.03 9.00
CA MET A 154 4.64 -10.99 9.87
C MET A 154 5.75 -10.23 10.59
N LEU A 155 6.76 -10.94 11.11
CA LEU A 155 7.93 -10.32 11.72
C LEU A 155 8.76 -9.50 10.72
N TYR A 156 8.92 -9.98 9.48
CA TYR A 156 9.60 -9.24 8.42
C TYR A 156 8.87 -7.95 8.06
N PHE A 157 7.53 -8.00 7.99
CA PHE A 157 6.70 -6.82 7.77
C PHE A 157 6.85 -5.80 8.91
N LEU A 158 6.82 -6.26 10.17
CA LEU A 158 7.04 -5.38 11.33
C LEU A 158 8.45 -4.79 11.34
N ARG A 159 9.49 -5.57 10.97
CA ARG A 159 10.86 -5.06 10.82
C ARG A 159 10.93 -3.97 9.76
N MET A 160 10.28 -4.15 8.62
CA MET A 160 10.19 -3.12 7.58
C MET A 160 9.57 -1.84 8.14
N ILE A 161 8.41 -1.93 8.81
CA ILE A 161 7.73 -0.75 9.36
C ILE A 161 8.63 -0.02 10.38
N GLU A 162 9.34 -0.75 11.24
CA GLU A 162 10.30 -0.15 12.17
C GLU A 162 11.40 0.64 11.44
N THR A 163 12.04 0.04 10.43
CA THR A 163 13.10 0.71 9.67
C THR A 163 12.60 1.98 8.96
N ILE A 164 11.39 1.96 8.41
CA ILE A 164 10.83 3.16 7.78
C ILE A 164 10.47 4.22 8.82
N ILE A 165 9.91 3.82 9.96
CA ILE A 165 9.63 4.77 11.05
C ILE A 165 10.94 5.41 11.49
N GLU A 166 12.00 4.65 11.75
CA GLU A 166 13.33 5.14 12.11
C GLU A 166 13.85 6.20 11.12
N SER A 167 13.64 6.01 9.81
CA SER A 167 14.04 6.95 8.76
C SER A 167 13.27 8.29 8.73
N ASN A 168 12.24 8.46 9.56
CA ASN A 168 11.37 9.64 9.63
C ASN A 168 10.64 9.97 8.31
N CYS A 169 10.54 9.02 7.38
CA CYS A 169 9.89 9.20 6.09
C CYS A 169 8.55 8.48 6.00
N ASN A 170 7.63 9.03 5.19
CA ASN A 170 6.33 8.41 4.87
C ASN A 170 5.50 8.06 6.11
N PHE A 171 5.55 8.93 7.13
CA PHE A 171 5.01 8.64 8.46
C PHE A 171 3.53 8.26 8.45
N GLU A 172 2.71 8.93 7.66
CA GLU A 172 1.28 8.66 7.53
C GLU A 172 0.99 7.33 6.82
N LEU A 173 1.80 6.96 5.81
CA LEU A 173 1.66 5.67 5.13
C LEU A 173 2.02 4.51 6.07
N CYS A 174 3.14 4.64 6.80
CA CYS A 174 3.55 3.64 7.77
C CYS A 174 2.48 3.39 8.83
N ASN A 175 1.91 4.47 9.38
CA ASN A 175 0.83 4.38 10.35
C ASN A 175 -0.44 3.75 9.74
N ALA A 176 -0.78 4.09 8.49
CA ALA A 176 -1.93 3.49 7.81
C ALA A 176 -1.73 1.98 7.56
N TYR A 177 -0.55 1.56 7.12
CA TYR A 177 -0.22 0.16 6.89
C TYR A 177 -0.18 -0.63 8.20
N MET A 178 0.41 -0.06 9.25
CA MET A 178 0.43 -0.65 10.59
C MET A 178 -0.98 -0.80 11.15
N GLY A 179 -1.83 0.22 11.02
CA GLY A 179 -3.22 0.18 11.46
C GLY A 179 -4.03 -0.90 10.73
N LEU A 180 -3.84 -1.04 9.41
CA LEU A 180 -4.48 -2.12 8.65
C LEU A 180 -3.96 -3.50 9.08
N PHE A 181 -2.65 -3.65 9.26
CA PHE A 181 -2.03 -4.89 9.69
C PHE A 181 -2.59 -5.36 11.04
N ILE A 182 -2.65 -4.48 12.04
CA ILE A 182 -3.21 -4.81 13.35
C ILE A 182 -4.69 -5.17 13.22
N LYS A 183 -5.48 -4.40 12.45
CA LYS A 183 -6.90 -4.67 12.24
C LYS A 183 -7.16 -6.03 11.59
N CYS A 184 -6.34 -6.44 10.62
CA CYS A 184 -6.49 -7.73 9.95
C CYS A 184 -6.02 -8.90 10.82
N HIS A 185 -4.97 -8.71 11.63
CA HIS A 185 -4.27 -9.81 12.31
C HIS A 185 -4.42 -9.79 13.83
N THR A 186 -5.44 -9.12 14.37
CA THR A 186 -5.63 -8.93 15.81
C THR A 186 -5.60 -10.26 16.57
N GLU A 187 -6.34 -11.27 16.11
CA GLU A 187 -6.42 -12.57 16.77
C GLU A 187 -5.07 -13.31 16.80
N THR A 188 -4.30 -13.20 15.73
CA THR A 188 -2.98 -13.83 15.61
C THR A 188 -1.95 -13.14 16.50
N ILE A 189 -2.02 -11.81 16.60
CA ILE A 189 -1.15 -11.01 17.47
C ILE A 189 -1.42 -11.34 18.94
N CYS A 190 -2.69 -11.46 19.35
CA CYS A 190 -3.04 -11.80 20.73
C CYS A 190 -2.54 -13.20 21.18
N LYS A 191 -2.34 -14.13 20.24
CA LYS A 191 -1.86 -15.49 20.53
C LYS A 191 -0.33 -15.61 20.59
N ASN A 192 0.42 -14.64 20.03
CA ASN A 192 1.87 -14.73 19.86
C ASN A 192 2.58 -13.56 20.56
N GLU A 193 3.24 -13.84 21.68
CA GLU A 193 3.95 -12.84 22.49
C GLU A 193 5.06 -12.11 21.72
N LYS A 194 5.82 -12.82 20.86
CA LYS A 194 6.89 -12.21 20.04
C LYS A 194 6.40 -11.11 19.10
N LEU A 195 5.22 -11.28 18.51
CA LEU A 195 4.62 -10.25 17.64
C LEU A 195 4.21 -9.04 18.48
N PHE A 196 3.64 -9.28 19.66
CA PHE A 196 3.20 -8.24 20.57
C PHE A 196 4.37 -7.39 21.08
N GLU A 197 5.47 -8.00 21.54
CA GLU A 197 6.67 -7.27 21.98
C GLU A 197 7.21 -6.35 20.87
N ARG A 198 7.21 -6.84 19.63
CA ARG A 198 7.68 -6.08 18.48
C ARG A 198 6.78 -4.89 18.18
N ILE A 199 5.46 -5.10 18.24
CA ILE A 199 4.46 -4.04 18.05
C ILE A 199 4.56 -3.01 19.18
N ASP A 200 4.78 -3.42 20.42
CA ASP A 200 4.96 -2.50 21.56
C ASP A 200 6.20 -1.60 21.38
N SER A 201 7.32 -2.18 20.93
CA SER A 201 8.51 -1.39 20.58
C SER A 201 8.22 -0.36 19.48
N ILE A 202 7.51 -0.76 18.44
CA ILE A 202 7.12 0.14 17.34
C ILE A 202 6.15 1.22 17.85
N ALA A 203 5.20 0.87 18.72
CA ALA A 203 4.25 1.81 19.29
C ALA A 203 4.95 2.89 20.13
N LYS A 204 5.95 2.53 20.93
CA LYS A 204 6.80 3.48 21.67
C LYS A 204 7.51 4.45 20.71
N LEU A 205 8.13 3.94 19.64
CA LEU A 205 8.78 4.77 18.62
C LEU A 205 7.81 5.73 17.93
N ILE A 206 6.62 5.26 17.58
CA ILE A 206 5.58 6.11 16.96
C ILE A 206 5.12 7.19 17.95
N ASN A 207 4.85 6.83 19.20
CA ASN A 207 4.41 7.76 20.23
C ASN A 207 5.44 8.85 20.51
N ASP A 208 6.73 8.50 20.60
CA ASP A 208 7.79 9.49 20.81
C ASP A 208 7.87 10.50 19.66
N LYS A 209 7.73 10.02 18.41
CA LYS A 209 7.71 10.89 17.21
C LYS A 209 6.45 11.73 17.14
N TRP A 210 5.30 11.12 17.42
CA TRP A 210 4.01 11.80 17.46
C TRP A 210 3.98 12.88 18.52
N TYR A 211 4.50 12.63 19.73
CA TYR A 211 4.54 13.61 20.82
C TYR A 211 5.32 14.88 20.42
N ARG A 212 6.47 14.71 19.74
CA ARG A 212 7.24 15.84 19.21
C ARG A 212 6.45 16.64 18.18
N LEU A 213 5.79 15.97 17.25
CA LEU A 213 4.97 16.60 16.21
C LEU A 213 3.76 17.33 16.82
N GLN A 214 3.02 16.65 17.68
CA GLN A 214 1.85 17.18 18.37
C GLN A 214 2.20 18.43 19.18
N ARG A 215 3.29 18.40 19.96
CA ARG A 215 3.72 19.58 20.73
C ARG A 215 4.02 20.79 19.84
N SER A 216 4.56 20.57 18.64
CA SER A 216 4.81 21.65 17.68
C SER A 216 3.49 22.20 17.12
N LEU A 217 2.57 21.31 16.73
CA LEU A 217 1.27 21.70 16.20
C LEU A 217 0.42 22.43 17.24
N ASP A 218 0.35 21.90 18.47
CA ASP A 218 -0.42 22.50 19.56
C ASP A 218 0.07 23.92 19.86
N ARG A 219 1.39 24.14 19.88
CA ARG A 219 1.97 25.49 20.02
C ARG A 219 1.55 26.42 18.89
N SER A 220 1.62 25.97 17.65
CA SER A 220 1.20 26.77 16.50
C SER A 220 -0.29 27.09 16.55
N ILE A 221 -1.14 26.12 16.90
CA ILE A 221 -2.59 26.28 17.02
C ILE A 221 -2.92 27.28 18.14
N SER A 222 -2.36 27.10 19.33
CA SER A 222 -2.60 28.00 20.47
C SER A 222 -2.18 29.45 20.18
N LEU A 223 -1.06 29.65 19.47
CA LEU A 223 -0.64 31.00 19.06
C LEU A 223 -1.59 31.60 18.03
N ILE A 224 -2.04 30.81 17.05
CA ILE A 224 -3.01 31.27 16.03
C ILE A 224 -4.35 31.61 16.69
N GLU A 225 -4.82 30.81 17.63
CA GLU A 225 -6.05 31.06 18.37
C GLU A 225 -5.96 32.30 19.25
N PHE A 226 -4.83 32.49 19.94
CA PHE A 226 -4.57 33.70 20.70
C PHE A 226 -4.59 34.94 19.81
N LEU A 227 -3.86 34.91 18.68
CA LEU A 227 -3.83 36.03 17.74
C LEU A 227 -5.22 36.31 17.16
N ARG A 228 -5.97 35.26 16.78
CA ARG A 228 -7.33 35.41 16.26
C ARG A 228 -8.26 36.05 17.29
N ASN A 229 -8.16 35.66 18.56
CA ASN A 229 -9.03 36.16 19.62
C ASN A 229 -8.57 37.52 20.20
N ALA A 230 -7.31 37.91 20.02
CA ALA A 230 -6.77 39.19 20.51
C ALA A 230 -6.86 40.32 19.46
N LEU A 231 -7.04 39.99 18.17
CA LEU A 231 -7.24 40.94 17.07
C LEU A 231 -8.72 41.21 16.74
N ILE A 232 -9.64 40.51 17.40
CA ILE A 232 -11.09 40.75 17.39
C ILE A 232 -11.46 41.42 18.71
#